data_AF-A0A944ABH3-F1
#
_entry.id   AF-A0A944ABH3-F1
#
_cell.length_a   1.000
_cell.length_b   1.000
_cell.length_c   1.000
_cell.angle_alpha   90.00
_cell.angle_beta   90.00
_cell.angle_gamma   90.00
#
_symmetry.space_group_name_H-M   'P 1'
#
loop_
_entity.id
_entity.type
_entity.pdbx_description
1 polymer ?
#
loop_
_entity_poly.entity_id
_entity_poly.type
_entity_poly.pdbx_seq_one_letter_code
_entity_poly.pdbx_strand_id
1 'polypeptide(L)'
;MQLQLLKAKLHRIKITEACLDYEGSLTLDPDDMEAVGILPYEKILCANVENGNRFETYAIEGKRGSHVCCLNGAAAHKGKVGERLIVMSFGTFTPEEAKGWQPKVKHF
;
A
#
# COMPACT_ATOMS: atom_id res chain seq x y z
N MET A 1 3.63 26.63 5.58
CA MET A 1 4.05 25.32 6.14
C MET A 1 3.23 24.24 5.46
N GLN A 2 3.81 23.09 5.14
CA GLN A 2 3.10 21.97 4.54
C GLN A 2 2.99 20.83 5.57
N LEU A 3 1.86 20.11 5.57
CA LEU A 3 1.59 18.96 6.44
C LEU A 3 1.62 17.66 5.63
N GLN A 4 2.08 16.57 6.25
CA GLN A 4 1.98 15.23 5.67
C GLN A 4 0.84 14.49 6.36
N LEU A 5 -0.22 14.16 5.63
CA LEU A 5 -1.38 13.45 6.17
C LEU A 5 -1.58 12.12 5.48
N LEU A 6 -2.19 11.17 6.20
CA LEU A 6 -2.64 9.91 5.59
C LEU A 6 -3.66 10.24 4.49
N LYS A 7 -3.34 9.85 3.26
CA LYS A 7 -4.22 10.03 2.09
C LYS A 7 -5.10 8.79 1.91
N ALA A 8 -4.47 7.63 1.85
CA ALA A 8 -5.11 6.36 1.52
C ALA A 8 -4.59 5.21 2.38
N LYS A 9 -5.43 4.22 2.65
CA LYS A 9 -5.05 3.03 3.42
C LYS A 9 -5.81 1.77 3.00
N LEU A 10 -5.07 0.72 2.63
CA LEU A 10 -5.58 -0.65 2.58
C LEU A 10 -5.27 -1.32 3.92
N HIS A 11 -6.30 -1.57 4.72
CA HIS A 11 -6.14 -2.08 6.07
C HIS A 11 -6.27 -3.60 6.09
N ARG A 12 -5.16 -4.28 6.43
CA ARG A 12 -5.08 -5.74 6.62
C ARG A 12 -5.30 -6.56 5.34
N ILE A 13 -4.90 -6.03 4.19
CA ILE A 13 -4.87 -6.79 2.93
C ILE A 13 -3.93 -7.99 3.05
N LYS A 14 -4.35 -9.15 2.54
CA LYS A 14 -3.59 -10.40 2.63
C LYS A 14 -2.56 -10.48 1.49
N ILE A 15 -1.31 -10.81 1.80
CA ILE A 15 -0.28 -11.11 0.81
C ILE A 15 -0.68 -12.38 0.07
N THR A 16 -0.86 -12.27 -1.24
CA THR A 16 -1.20 -13.40 -2.11
C THR A 16 0.04 -14.01 -2.73
N GLU A 17 1.08 -13.21 -2.98
CA GLU A 17 2.28 -13.61 -3.70
C GLU A 17 3.54 -12.92 -3.12
N ALA A 18 4.70 -13.54 -3.31
CA ALA A 18 5.99 -12.95 -3.00
C ALA A 18 7.01 -13.41 -4.06
N CYS A 19 7.51 -12.47 -4.86
CA CYS A 19 8.38 -12.76 -6.02
C CYS A 19 9.75 -12.08 -5.84
N LEU A 20 10.77 -12.86 -5.48
CA LEU A 20 12.10 -12.33 -5.17
C LEU A 20 12.86 -11.82 -6.40
N ASP A 21 12.69 -12.48 -7.55
CA ASP A 21 13.47 -12.18 -8.76
C ASP A 21 12.86 -11.08 -9.64
N TYR A 22 11.81 -10.41 -9.17
CA TYR A 22 11.17 -9.28 -9.87
C TYR A 22 11.63 -7.92 -9.32
N GLU A 23 11.52 -6.87 -10.14
CA GLU A 23 11.88 -5.50 -9.76
C GLU A 23 11.06 -5.01 -8.55
N GLY A 24 11.76 -4.60 -7.49
CA GLY A 24 11.17 -4.31 -6.19
C GLY A 24 10.03 -3.28 -6.25
N SER A 25 8.89 -3.62 -5.64
CA SER A 25 7.63 -2.86 -5.60
C SER A 25 6.56 -3.63 -4.81
N LEU A 26 5.34 -3.08 -4.70
CA LEU A 26 4.16 -3.83 -4.28
C LEU A 26 3.14 -3.87 -5.43
N THR A 27 2.86 -5.06 -5.97
CA THR A 27 1.75 -5.23 -6.93
C THR A 27 0.43 -5.29 -6.17
N LEU A 28 -0.55 -4.49 -6.61
CA LEU A 28 -1.90 -4.45 -6.04
C LEU A 28 -2.95 -4.60 -7.14
N ASP A 29 -4.11 -5.16 -6.78
CA ASP A 29 -5.28 -5.11 -7.66
C ASP A 29 -5.70 -3.65 -7.92
N PRO A 30 -5.86 -3.24 -9.19
CA PRO A 30 -6.45 -1.95 -9.56
C PRO A 30 -7.75 -1.61 -8.81
N ASP A 31 -8.64 -2.57 -8.57
CA ASP A 31 -9.91 -2.34 -7.87
C ASP A 31 -9.68 -1.96 -6.39
N ASP A 32 -8.61 -2.48 -5.77
CA ASP A 32 -8.22 -2.12 -4.41
C ASP A 32 -7.56 -0.74 -4.36
N MET A 33 -6.69 -0.46 -5.34
CA MET A 33 -6.01 0.84 -5.48
C MET A 33 -7.02 1.98 -5.70
N GLU A 34 -7.95 1.82 -6.64
CA GLU A 34 -8.97 2.81 -6.98
C GLU A 34 -9.92 3.10 -5.81
N ALA A 35 -10.29 2.08 -5.04
CA ALA A 35 -11.18 2.22 -3.89
C ALA A 35 -10.64 3.20 -2.82
N VAL A 36 -9.32 3.35 -2.72
CA VAL A 36 -8.68 4.29 -1.77
C VAL A 36 -7.91 5.42 -2.47
N GLY A 37 -7.84 5.41 -3.81
CA GLY A 37 -7.14 6.43 -4.59
C GLY A 37 -5.62 6.36 -4.50
N ILE A 38 -5.04 5.16 -4.39
CA ILE A 38 -3.60 4.93 -4.61
C ILE A 38 -3.36 4.86 -6.12
N LEU A 39 -2.38 5.59 -6.62
CA LEU A 39 -2.01 5.62 -8.03
C LEU A 39 -0.86 4.65 -8.35
N PRO A 40 -0.73 4.20 -9.60
CA PRO A 40 0.48 3.52 -10.05
C PRO A 40 1.71 4.39 -9.80
N TYR A 41 2.79 3.76 -9.33
CA TYR A 41 4.05 4.39 -8.94
C TYR A 41 3.96 5.35 -7.75
N GLU A 42 2.84 5.40 -7.03
CA GLU A 42 2.72 6.21 -5.81
C GLU A 42 3.55 5.61 -4.67
N LYS A 43 4.27 6.47 -3.95
CA LYS A 43 5.01 6.10 -2.74
C LYS A 43 4.04 5.59 -1.68
N ILE A 44 4.33 4.40 -1.15
CA ILE A 44 3.58 3.75 -0.08
C ILE A 44 4.50 3.36 1.07
N LEU A 45 3.94 3.39 2.28
CA LEU A 45 4.50 2.79 3.47
C LEU A 45 3.69 1.53 3.80
N CYS A 46 4.38 0.41 3.86
CA CYS A 46 3.82 -0.89 4.20
C CYS A 46 4.21 -1.27 5.62
N ALA A 47 3.26 -1.83 6.37
CA ALA A 47 3.48 -2.42 7.68
C ALA A 47 2.89 -3.83 7.72
N ASN A 48 3.73 -4.83 7.97
CA ASN A 48 3.28 -6.22 8.12
C ASN A 48 2.78 -6.45 9.55
N VAL A 49 1.58 -7.01 9.68
CA VAL A 49 0.88 -7.18 10.96
C VAL A 49 1.49 -8.32 11.78
N GLU A 50 1.91 -9.39 11.12
CA GLU A 50 2.38 -10.62 11.77
C GLU A 50 3.81 -10.49 12.26
N ASN A 51 4.69 -9.85 11.49
CA ASN A 51 6.12 -9.79 11.80
C ASN A 51 6.63 -8.38 12.20
N GLY A 52 5.77 -7.37 12.14
CA GLY A 52 6.09 -6.00 12.55
C GLY A 52 7.02 -5.23 11.60
N ASN A 53 7.45 -5.81 10.48
CA ASN A 53 8.27 -5.12 9.50
C ASN A 53 7.55 -3.88 8.96
N ARG A 54 8.30 -2.79 8.82
CA ARG A 54 7.84 -1.55 8.19
C ARG A 54 8.84 -1.15 7.11
N PHE A 55 8.34 -0.81 5.93
CA PHE A 55 9.17 -0.47 4.79
C PHE A 55 8.43 0.47 3.84
N GLU A 56 9.18 1.21 3.04
CA GLU A 56 8.65 2.07 1.99
C GLU A 56 8.97 1.48 0.61
N THR A 57 8.03 1.63 -0.32
CA THR A 57 8.21 1.27 -1.73
C THR A 57 7.19 2.05 -2.57
N TYR A 58 6.92 1.63 -3.80
CA TYR A 58 5.87 2.17 -4.65
C TYR A 58 4.90 1.07 -5.09
N ALA A 59 3.65 1.46 -5.38
CA ALA A 59 2.62 0.57 -5.89
C ALA A 59 2.74 0.36 -7.40
N ILE A 60 2.44 -0.84 -7.89
CA ILE A 60 2.23 -1.13 -9.32
C ILE A 60 0.93 -1.91 -9.51
N GLU A 61 0.32 -1.76 -10.67
CA GLU A 61 -0.92 -2.45 -10.99
C GLU A 61 -0.67 -3.92 -11.33
N GLY A 62 -1.48 -4.79 -10.74
CA GLY A 62 -1.62 -6.18 -11.16
C GLY A 62 -2.77 -6.37 -12.14
N LYS A 63 -3.25 -7.61 -12.22
CA LYS A 63 -4.46 -7.92 -13.00
C LYS A 63 -5.70 -7.46 -12.23
N ARG A 64 -6.57 -6.68 -12.86
CA ARG A 64 -7.85 -6.25 -12.29
C ARG A 64 -8.72 -7.44 -11.86
N GLY A 65 -9.32 -7.35 -10.67
CA GLY A 65 -10.20 -8.36 -10.09
C GLY A 65 -9.48 -9.65 -9.65
N SER A 66 -8.14 -9.65 -9.59
CA SER A 66 -7.35 -10.79 -9.11
C SER A 66 -7.17 -10.83 -7.60
N HIS A 67 -7.45 -9.72 -6.91
CA HIS A 67 -7.15 -9.48 -5.50
C HIS A 67 -5.66 -9.67 -5.15
N VAL A 68 -4.78 -9.47 -6.14
CA VAL A 68 -3.34 -9.63 -5.95
C VAL A 68 -2.78 -8.62 -4.96
N CYS A 69 -1.96 -9.11 -4.04
CA CYS A 69 -1.05 -8.34 -3.22
C CYS A 69 0.30 -9.07 -3.25
N CYS A 70 1.18 -8.64 -4.16
CA CYS A 70 2.48 -9.28 -4.37
C CYS A 70 3.61 -8.42 -3.82
N LEU A 71 4.43 -9.02 -2.95
CA LEU A 71 5.71 -8.44 -2.53
C LEU A 71 6.80 -8.78 -3.55
N ASN A 72 7.27 -7.78 -4.30
CA ASN A 72 8.31 -7.99 -5.32
C ASN A 72 9.71 -7.63 -4.82
N GLY A 73 10.72 -8.31 -5.37
CA GLY A 73 12.13 -8.00 -5.14
C GLY A 73 12.52 -8.08 -3.68
N ALA A 74 13.28 -7.08 -3.21
CA ALA A 74 13.68 -6.99 -1.80
C ALA A 74 12.48 -6.93 -0.82
N ALA A 75 11.30 -6.50 -1.26
CA ALA A 75 10.10 -6.51 -0.43
C ALA A 75 9.60 -7.93 -0.12
N ALA A 76 9.94 -8.93 -0.93
CA ALA A 76 9.60 -10.34 -0.69
C ALA A 76 10.18 -10.86 0.64
N HIS A 77 11.26 -10.26 1.15
CA HIS A 77 11.80 -10.60 2.47
C HIS A 77 11.00 -10.00 3.65
N LYS A 78 10.05 -9.10 3.39
CA LYS A 78 9.31 -8.36 4.43
C LYS A 78 7.99 -9.02 4.84
N GLY A 79 7.61 -10.11 4.19
CA GLY A 79 6.41 -10.87 4.54
C GLY A 79 6.31 -12.18 3.78
N LYS A 80 5.36 -13.00 4.18
CA LYS A 80 5.05 -14.29 3.56
C LYS A 80 3.63 -14.30 3.03
N VAL A 81 3.39 -15.11 1.99
CA VAL A 81 2.03 -15.39 1.52
C VAL A 81 1.15 -15.83 2.69
N GLY A 82 -0.01 -15.21 2.81
CA GLY A 82 -0.95 -15.46 3.91
C GLY A 82 -0.92 -14.43 5.04
N GLU A 83 0.20 -13.73 5.22
CA GLU A 83 0.30 -12.63 6.19
C GLU A 83 -0.44 -11.38 5.68
N ARG A 84 -0.65 -10.41 6.56
CA ARG A 84 -1.44 -9.21 6.32
C ARG A 84 -0.56 -7.97 6.33
N LEU A 85 -0.81 -7.10 5.36
CA LEU A 85 -0.21 -5.78 5.26
C LEU A 85 -1.22 -4.69 5.59
N ILE A 86 -0.70 -3.61 6.16
CA ILE A 86 -1.34 -2.29 6.13
C ILE A 86 -0.53 -1.46 5.13
N VAL A 87 -1.16 -1.08 4.02
CA VAL A 87 -0.56 -0.25 2.98
C VAL A 87 -1.09 1.17 3.16
N MET A 88 -0.21 2.16 3.23
CA MET A 88 -0.57 3.56 3.45
C MET A 88 0.10 4.44 2.40
N SER A 89 -0.62 5.42 1.87
CA SER A 89 -0.03 6.53 1.12
C SER A 89 -0.29 7.86 1.84
N PHE A 90 0.64 8.79 1.68
CA PHE A 90 0.62 10.09 2.34
C PHE A 90 0.59 11.20 1.30
N GLY A 91 -0.17 12.25 1.59
CA GLY A 91 -0.23 13.46 0.77
C GLY A 91 0.37 14.65 1.50
N THR A 92 0.78 15.64 0.71
CA THR A 92 1.19 16.96 1.19
C THR A 92 -0.01 17.90 1.14
N PHE A 93 -0.33 18.54 2.25
CA PHE A 93 -1.49 19.41 2.38
C PHE A 93 -1.11 20.74 3.03
N THR A 94 -1.76 21.81 2.58
CA THR A 94 -1.79 23.07 3.32
C THR A 94 -2.57 22.92 4.64
N PRO A 95 -2.34 23.78 5.65
CA PRO A 95 -3.13 23.76 6.88
C PRO A 95 -4.64 23.91 6.65
N GLU A 96 -5.05 24.60 5.59
CA GLU A 96 -6.43 24.78 5.19
C GLU A 96 -7.03 23.49 4.65
N GLU A 97 -6.35 22.82 3.70
CA GLU A 97 -6.78 21.53 3.16
C GLU A 97 -6.79 20.41 4.23
N ALA A 98 -5.88 20.50 5.20
CA ALA A 98 -5.77 19.56 6.30
C ALA A 98 -6.98 19.60 7.25
N LYS A 99 -7.66 20.75 7.36
CA LYS A 99 -8.80 20.91 8.26
C LYS A 99 -9.97 20.04 7.78
N GLY A 100 -10.33 19.05 8.58
CA GLY A 100 -11.42 18.13 8.27
C GLY A 100 -11.07 17.09 7.20
N TRP A 101 -9.79 16.96 6.81
CA TRP A 101 -9.35 15.91 5.90
C TRP A 101 -9.64 14.53 6.49
N GLN A 102 -10.20 13.64 5.68
CA GLN A 102 -10.43 12.25 6.05
C GLN A 102 -9.73 11.32 5.04
N PRO A 103 -8.90 10.39 5.52
CA PRO A 103 -8.26 9.41 4.64
C PRO A 103 -9.28 8.47 4.03
N LYS A 104 -9.04 8.02 2.80
CA LYS A 104 -9.80 6.91 2.22
C LYS A 104 -9.25 5.58 2.76
N VAL A 105 -10.11 4.78 3.36
CA VAL A 105 -9.72 3.52 3.99
C VAL A 105 -10.59 2.37 3.47
N LYS A 106 -9.95 1.29 3.02
CA LYS A 106 -10.60 0.02 2.68
C LYS A 106 -10.18 -1.06 3.69
N HIS A 107 -11.14 -1.82 4.18
CA HIS A 107 -10.94 -2.94 5.11
C HIS A 107 -11.05 -4.27 4.38
N PHE A 108 -10.24 -5.24 4.80
CA PHE A 108 -10.20 -6.62 4.29
C PHE A 108 -10.33 -7.62 5.45
#